data_AF-A0A6C0UMK9-F1
#
_entry.id   AF-A0A6C0UMK9-F1
#
_cell.length_a   1.000
_cell.length_b   1.000
_cell.length_c   1.000
_cell.angle_alpha   90.00
_cell.angle_beta   90.00
_cell.angle_gamma   90.00
#
_symmetry.space_group_name_H-M   'P 1'
#
loop_
_entity.id
_entity.type
_entity.pdbx_description
1 polymer ?
#
loop_
_entity_poly.entity_id
_entity_poly.type
_entity_poly.pdbx_seq_one_letter_code
_entity_poly.pdbx_strand_id
1 'polypeptide(L)'
;MPSVSTERAFALFAVVVLLGTALSALTVPTAAGADDSLAFEPGVPDEYAFDAPTETGTATVGGDAYESVQAAVDAATPGDTVHIRGSFSERVVISTPNITLESAPGRLARIDGDETGDALTIDADGVTVRRIWIHNSGRDTGSNDAGIWVNGTGARILDSRLTDVTFGIWVNGVDDVLLRNNTIVGREAVRPLSYRGNGIQLWKTTDTRVVGNRITDVRDGLYYSWASNVTARENTMWELRYGVHYMYSDDCRLQNNTSFDNDVGYALMLSEHIEVVDNVAVNNTGVSGHGILLKRIDDSVVRGNHFVGNDRGIYVLNSVRNVMASNLVMENGIGVHLTAGTEDERVFGNSFVNNDRSVFAVTGELAVWNASERGNYWSSADAADIDNDGISDVRYRPSGLVEHLIYEHPQAAVFADSPAFDAIRLAESSFPVIESPGVVDHHPLTTPPHSDWRRYYERN
;
A
#
# COMPACT_ATOMS: atom_id res chain seq x y z
N MET A 1 -1.84 -21.74 67.28
CA MET A 1 -2.51 -21.01 66.20
C MET A 1 -1.49 -20.83 65.08
N PRO A 2 -1.60 -21.55 63.95
CA PRO A 2 -0.66 -21.37 62.84
C PRO A 2 -1.12 -20.21 61.94
N SER A 3 -0.18 -19.35 61.57
CA SER A 3 -0.37 -18.25 60.62
C SER A 3 -0.67 -18.81 59.23
N VAL A 4 -1.84 -18.44 58.70
CA VAL A 4 -2.21 -18.68 57.30
C VAL A 4 -1.26 -17.87 56.42
N SER A 5 -0.52 -18.53 55.53
CA SER A 5 0.35 -17.87 54.57
C SER A 5 -0.50 -17.01 53.62
N THR A 6 -0.01 -15.81 53.35
CA THR A 6 -0.61 -14.80 52.46
C THR A 6 -0.97 -15.35 51.08
N GLU A 7 -0.29 -16.40 50.61
CA GLU A 7 -0.57 -17.12 49.36
C GLU A 7 -1.91 -17.87 49.37
N ARG A 8 -2.33 -18.45 50.52
CA ARG A 8 -3.64 -19.13 50.62
C ARG A 8 -4.80 -18.16 50.70
N ALA A 9 -4.58 -16.95 51.21
CA ALA A 9 -5.59 -15.89 51.21
C ALA A 9 -5.83 -15.34 49.80
N PHE A 10 -4.79 -15.22 48.97
CA PHE A 10 -4.90 -14.78 47.58
C PHE A 10 -5.63 -15.80 46.70
N ALA A 11 -5.32 -17.10 46.87
CA ALA A 11 -6.02 -18.18 46.18
C ALA A 11 -7.50 -18.29 46.58
N LEU A 12 -7.84 -18.05 47.86
CA LEU A 12 -9.23 -18.02 48.30
C LEU A 12 -10.00 -16.80 47.78
N PHE A 13 -9.35 -15.64 47.67
CA PHE A 13 -9.97 -14.41 47.16
C PHE A 13 -10.27 -14.50 45.66
N ALA A 14 -9.35 -15.10 44.87
CA ALA A 14 -9.57 -15.36 43.45
C ALA A 14 -10.75 -16.32 43.21
N VAL A 15 -10.91 -17.35 44.06
CA VAL A 15 -12.05 -18.30 43.98
C VAL A 15 -13.37 -17.66 44.39
N VAL A 16 -13.38 -16.70 45.33
CA VAL A 16 -14.60 -15.97 45.73
C VAL A 16 -15.04 -14.97 44.68
N VAL A 17 -14.11 -14.32 43.96
CA VAL A 17 -14.44 -13.47 42.80
C VAL A 17 -14.96 -14.30 41.63
N LEU A 18 -14.40 -15.50 41.40
CA LEU A 18 -14.89 -16.46 40.38
C LEU A 18 -16.28 -17.04 40.67
N LEU A 19 -16.74 -17.05 41.93
CA LEU A 19 -18.07 -17.52 42.32
C LEU A 19 -19.13 -16.40 42.39
N GLY A 20 -18.73 -15.14 42.22
CA GLY A 20 -19.60 -13.96 42.34
C GLY A 20 -20.25 -13.48 41.04
N THR A 21 -19.80 -13.94 39.86
CA THR A 21 -20.25 -13.45 38.55
C THR A 21 -21.20 -14.44 37.85
N ALA A 22 -22.15 -15.00 38.59
CA ALA A 22 -23.24 -15.78 38.02
C ALA A 22 -24.50 -14.91 37.86
N LEU A 23 -25.00 -14.85 36.62
CA LEU A 23 -26.28 -14.31 36.13
C LEU A 23 -26.37 -12.82 35.81
N SER A 24 -26.08 -12.51 34.54
CA SER A 24 -27.05 -11.84 33.67
C SER A 24 -26.71 -12.13 32.20
N ALA A 25 -27.18 -13.27 31.69
CA ALA A 25 -27.19 -13.55 30.27
C ALA A 25 -28.34 -12.73 29.63
N LEU A 26 -28.02 -11.54 29.12
CA LEU A 26 -28.88 -10.84 28.18
C LEU A 26 -28.62 -11.42 26.80
N THR A 27 -29.57 -12.24 26.31
CA THR A 27 -29.60 -12.68 24.93
C THR A 27 -29.91 -11.48 24.04
N VAL A 28 -28.88 -10.91 23.41
CA VAL A 28 -29.07 -9.99 22.28
C VAL A 28 -29.48 -10.83 21.07
N PRO A 29 -30.59 -10.51 20.37
CA PRO A 29 -30.97 -11.25 19.18
C PRO A 29 -29.91 -11.03 18.09
N THR A 30 -29.36 -12.12 17.56
CA THR A 30 -28.57 -12.09 16.34
C THR A 30 -29.50 -11.71 15.19
N ALA A 31 -29.43 -10.45 14.76
CA ALA A 31 -30.04 -10.03 13.52
C ALA A 31 -29.26 -10.67 12.36
N ALA A 32 -29.69 -11.86 11.93
CA ALA A 32 -29.30 -12.38 10.63
C ALA A 32 -29.95 -11.50 9.54
N GLY A 33 -29.12 -10.86 8.71
CA GLY A 33 -29.59 -10.18 7.50
C GLY A 33 -28.95 -8.82 7.19
N ALA A 34 -27.63 -8.76 7.09
CA ALA A 34 -26.93 -7.82 6.23
C ALA A 34 -25.88 -8.63 5.45
N ASP A 35 -25.65 -8.30 4.18
CA ASP A 35 -24.53 -8.86 3.43
C ASP A 35 -23.26 -8.24 4.02
N ASP A 36 -22.63 -8.93 4.97
CA ASP A 36 -21.41 -8.49 5.67
C ASP A 36 -20.16 -8.60 4.77
N SER A 37 -20.33 -8.81 3.45
CA SER A 37 -19.20 -8.84 2.51
C SER A 37 -18.72 -7.44 2.16
N LEU A 38 -17.40 -7.28 2.03
CA LEU A 38 -16.79 -6.04 1.55
C LEU A 38 -17.30 -5.72 0.14
N ALA A 39 -17.70 -4.46 -0.06
CA ALA A 39 -18.28 -3.91 -1.28
C ALA A 39 -17.36 -2.84 -1.89
N PHE A 40 -16.06 -3.13 -1.98
CA PHE A 40 -15.10 -2.20 -2.56
C PHE A 40 -15.08 -2.31 -4.08
N GLU A 41 -15.61 -1.30 -4.77
CA GLU A 41 -15.58 -1.18 -6.23
C GLU A 41 -14.75 0.06 -6.61
N PRO A 42 -13.46 -0.11 -6.92
CA PRO A 42 -12.63 1.00 -7.36
C PRO A 42 -13.08 1.45 -8.75
N GLY A 43 -13.27 2.76 -8.93
CA GLY A 43 -13.62 3.35 -10.22
C GLY A 43 -12.45 3.32 -11.23
N VAL A 44 -12.03 2.13 -11.66
CA VAL A 44 -11.03 1.94 -12.71
C VAL A 44 -11.72 1.77 -14.08
N PRO A 45 -11.24 2.44 -15.14
CA PRO A 45 -11.67 2.16 -16.50
C PRO A 45 -11.30 0.73 -16.91
N ASP A 46 -12.05 0.14 -17.85
CA ASP A 46 -11.66 -1.10 -18.55
C ASP A 46 -10.22 -0.95 -19.07
N GLU A 47 -9.31 -1.76 -18.53
CA GLU A 47 -7.88 -1.67 -18.82
C GLU A 47 -7.53 -1.91 -20.29
N TYR A 48 -8.39 -2.55 -21.08
CA TYR A 48 -8.13 -2.83 -22.50
C TYR A 48 -8.98 -1.99 -23.47
N ALA A 49 -9.86 -1.13 -22.96
CA ALA A 49 -10.73 -0.29 -23.78
C ALA A 49 -9.96 0.88 -24.44
N PHE A 50 -9.15 0.57 -25.46
CA PHE A 50 -8.42 1.55 -26.26
C PHE A 50 -8.84 1.52 -27.74
N ASP A 51 -9.30 2.66 -28.24
CA ASP A 51 -9.56 2.85 -29.67
C ASP A 51 -8.24 2.94 -30.44
N ALA A 52 -7.92 1.87 -31.16
CA ALA A 52 -6.72 1.86 -31.98
C ALA A 52 -6.85 2.77 -33.21
N PRO A 53 -5.85 3.63 -33.51
CA PRO A 53 -5.86 4.37 -34.76
C PRO A 53 -5.75 3.39 -35.93
N THR A 54 -6.65 3.51 -36.90
CA THR A 54 -6.69 2.68 -38.11
C THR A 54 -5.98 3.30 -39.30
N GLU A 55 -5.63 4.59 -39.21
CA GLU A 55 -4.92 5.32 -40.25
C GLU A 55 -3.40 5.13 -40.14
N THR A 56 -2.72 5.13 -41.28
CA THR A 56 -1.24 5.17 -41.35
C THR A 56 -0.71 6.42 -40.67
N GLY A 57 0.42 6.28 -39.98
CA GLY A 57 1.11 7.34 -39.28
C GLY A 57 1.46 8.54 -40.15
N THR A 58 1.30 9.75 -39.61
CA THR A 58 1.89 10.98 -40.18
C THR A 58 2.40 11.84 -39.05
N ALA A 59 3.67 12.24 -39.13
CA ALA A 59 4.32 13.15 -38.20
C ALA A 59 4.56 14.50 -38.88
N THR A 60 4.47 15.60 -38.14
CA THR A 60 4.72 16.95 -38.67
C THR A 60 5.51 17.79 -37.68
N VAL A 61 6.49 18.53 -38.18
CA VAL A 61 7.28 19.52 -37.44
C VAL A 61 7.73 20.62 -38.41
N GLY A 62 7.77 21.87 -37.97
CA GLY A 62 8.25 22.98 -38.81
C GLY A 62 7.45 23.25 -40.09
N GLY A 63 6.26 22.65 -40.26
CA GLY A 63 5.44 22.72 -41.47
C GLY A 63 5.68 21.58 -42.47
N ASP A 64 6.70 20.76 -42.24
CA ASP A 64 7.00 19.57 -43.02
C ASP A 64 6.26 18.34 -42.49
N ALA A 65 6.02 17.35 -43.35
CA ALA A 65 5.34 16.11 -43.03
C ALA A 65 6.25 14.90 -43.30
N TYR A 66 6.17 13.91 -42.42
CA TYR A 66 7.02 12.72 -42.39
C TYR A 66 6.15 11.47 -42.20
N GLU A 67 6.55 10.36 -42.81
CA GLU A 67 5.92 9.05 -42.63
C GLU A 67 6.47 8.28 -41.42
N SER A 68 7.53 8.80 -40.78
CA SER A 68 8.18 8.24 -39.60
C SER A 68 8.25 9.29 -38.49
N VAL A 69 8.01 8.86 -37.25
CA VAL A 69 8.22 9.66 -36.06
C VAL A 69 9.72 9.96 -35.89
N GLN A 70 10.59 8.96 -36.09
CA GLN A 70 12.04 9.15 -36.01
C GLN A 70 12.51 10.30 -36.92
N ALA A 71 12.10 10.27 -38.19
CA ALA A 71 12.50 11.31 -39.15
C ALA A 71 12.02 12.71 -38.73
N ALA A 72 10.85 12.82 -38.11
CA ALA A 72 10.32 14.09 -37.61
C ALA A 72 11.06 14.58 -36.35
N VAL A 73 11.40 13.69 -35.40
CA VAL A 73 12.16 14.11 -34.21
C VAL A 73 13.62 14.44 -34.54
N ASP A 74 14.21 13.80 -35.56
CA ASP A 74 15.55 14.12 -36.08
C ASP A 74 15.60 15.49 -36.78
N ALA A 75 14.50 15.89 -37.42
CA ALA A 75 14.38 17.19 -38.07
C ALA A 75 14.02 18.33 -37.10
N ALA A 76 13.52 18.00 -35.90
CA ALA A 76 13.14 18.97 -34.90
C ALA A 76 14.35 19.70 -34.30
N THR A 77 14.15 20.96 -33.96
CA THR A 77 15.10 21.78 -33.19
C THR A 77 14.59 21.98 -31.75
N PRO A 78 15.47 22.33 -30.79
CA PRO A 78 15.04 22.52 -29.41
C PRO A 78 13.90 23.54 -29.26
N GLY A 79 12.84 23.15 -28.56
CA GLY A 79 11.62 23.93 -28.40
C GLY A 79 10.51 23.59 -29.41
N ASP A 80 10.81 22.81 -30.45
CA ASP A 80 9.81 22.40 -31.43
C ASP A 80 8.78 21.43 -30.84
N THR A 81 7.61 21.41 -31.47
CA THR A 81 6.57 20.42 -31.21
C THR A 81 6.40 19.54 -32.44
N VAL A 82 6.61 18.24 -32.26
CA VAL A 82 6.37 17.19 -33.24
C VAL A 82 4.96 16.65 -33.00
N HIS A 83 4.06 16.92 -33.94
CA HIS A 83 2.69 16.40 -33.90
C HIS A 83 2.62 15.09 -34.66
N ILE A 84 2.01 14.06 -34.07
CA ILE A 84 1.81 12.75 -34.69
C ILE A 84 0.34 12.32 -34.64
N ARG A 85 -0.09 11.59 -35.67
CA ARG A 85 -1.40 10.94 -35.77
C ARG A 85 -1.26 9.59 -36.49
N GLY A 86 -2.25 8.71 -36.36
CA GLY A 86 -2.21 7.38 -36.94
C GLY A 86 -1.33 6.39 -36.17
N SER A 87 -0.98 5.29 -36.83
CA SER A 87 -0.13 4.23 -36.28
C SER A 87 1.20 4.16 -37.03
N PHE A 88 2.29 4.05 -36.26
CA PHE A 88 3.65 3.86 -36.72
C PHE A 88 4.18 2.52 -36.22
N SER A 89 4.97 1.84 -37.05
CA SER A 89 5.66 0.60 -36.71
C SER A 89 7.15 0.88 -36.75
N GLU A 90 7.68 1.40 -35.66
CA GLU A 90 9.07 1.83 -35.54
C GLU A 90 9.44 1.96 -34.06
N ARG A 91 10.75 1.98 -33.79
CA ARG A 91 11.31 2.36 -32.50
C ARG A 91 11.90 3.75 -32.64
N VAL A 92 11.64 4.60 -31.65
CA VAL A 92 11.96 6.04 -31.73
C VAL A 92 12.96 6.41 -30.65
N VAL A 93 14.00 7.16 -31.02
CA VAL A 93 14.96 7.77 -30.11
C VAL A 93 14.89 9.28 -30.26
N ILE A 94 14.57 9.98 -29.17
CA ILE A 94 14.54 11.44 -29.12
C ILE A 94 15.87 11.92 -28.54
N SER A 95 16.75 12.46 -29.39
CA SER A 95 18.04 13.02 -28.98
C SER A 95 18.10 14.55 -28.97
N THR A 96 17.04 15.22 -29.44
CA THR A 96 16.93 16.68 -29.42
C THR A 96 16.29 17.15 -28.11
N PRO A 97 16.94 18.02 -27.31
CA PRO A 97 16.41 18.45 -26.03
C PRO A 97 15.23 19.42 -26.19
N ASN A 98 14.40 19.52 -25.16
CA ASN A 98 13.28 20.46 -25.06
C ASN A 98 12.25 20.37 -26.20
N ILE A 99 12.16 19.24 -26.90
CA ILE A 99 11.07 19.03 -27.87
C ILE A 99 9.83 18.49 -27.18
N THR A 100 8.69 18.64 -27.84
CA THR A 100 7.45 18.00 -27.44
C THR A 100 6.94 17.05 -28.52
N LEU A 101 6.82 15.76 -28.22
CA LEU A 101 6.13 14.78 -29.05
C LEU A 101 4.68 14.65 -28.58
N GLU A 102 3.72 14.90 -29.47
CA GLU A 102 2.31 14.87 -29.09
C GLU A 102 1.33 14.41 -30.16
N SER A 103 0.16 13.97 -29.72
CA SER A 103 -1.02 13.84 -30.57
C SER A 103 -2.13 14.83 -30.18
N ALA A 104 -3.11 15.00 -31.08
CA ALA A 104 -4.23 15.91 -30.86
C ALA A 104 -5.08 15.50 -29.64
N PRO A 105 -5.65 16.46 -28.89
CA PRO A 105 -6.56 16.16 -27.78
C PRO A 105 -7.71 15.21 -28.18
N GLY A 106 -8.00 14.23 -27.33
CA GLY A 106 -9.05 13.24 -27.56
C GLY A 106 -8.69 12.15 -28.58
N ARG A 107 -7.46 12.13 -29.11
CA ARG A 107 -6.93 11.04 -29.93
C ARG A 107 -5.61 10.56 -29.35
N LEU A 108 -5.21 9.34 -29.71
CA LEU A 108 -3.87 8.83 -29.47
C LEU A 108 -3.28 8.38 -30.79
N ALA A 109 -2.07 8.83 -31.07
CA ALA A 109 -1.22 8.21 -32.09
C ALA A 109 -0.52 6.99 -31.48
N ARG A 110 -0.34 5.94 -32.26
CA ARG A 110 0.31 4.70 -31.80
C ARG A 110 1.73 4.59 -32.32
N ILE A 111 2.67 4.29 -31.44
CA ILE A 111 4.02 3.82 -31.78
C ILE A 111 4.09 2.35 -31.37
N ASP A 112 4.21 1.46 -32.34
CA ASP A 112 4.38 0.03 -32.15
C ASP A 112 5.85 -0.34 -32.18
N GLY A 113 6.36 -0.81 -31.04
CA GLY A 113 7.76 -1.15 -30.81
C GLY A 113 8.19 -2.53 -31.31
N ASP A 114 7.41 -3.16 -32.20
CA ASP A 114 7.75 -4.37 -32.97
C ASP A 114 8.18 -5.63 -32.18
N GLU A 115 7.87 -5.71 -30.88
CA GLU A 115 8.33 -6.76 -29.96
C GLU A 115 9.85 -6.81 -29.74
N THR A 116 10.60 -5.74 -30.06
CA THR A 116 12.05 -5.72 -29.82
C THR A 116 12.51 -4.47 -29.09
N GLY A 117 13.39 -4.63 -28.08
CA GLY A 117 14.02 -3.51 -27.38
C GLY A 117 13.05 -2.48 -26.80
N ASP A 118 13.53 -1.25 -26.66
CA ASP A 118 12.70 -0.12 -26.22
C ASP A 118 11.88 0.45 -27.38
N ALA A 119 10.59 0.73 -27.13
CA ALA A 119 9.71 1.30 -28.16
C ALA A 119 9.95 2.82 -28.35
N LEU A 120 10.14 3.55 -27.25
CA LEU A 120 10.50 4.98 -27.25
C LEU A 120 11.61 5.25 -26.24
N THR A 121 12.73 5.80 -26.70
CA THR A 121 13.85 6.23 -25.87
C THR A 121 13.93 7.76 -25.85
N ILE A 122 13.99 8.35 -24.65
CA ILE A 122 14.21 9.77 -24.42
C ILE A 122 15.66 9.97 -23.98
N ASP A 123 16.53 10.35 -24.92
CA ASP A 123 17.97 10.54 -24.72
C ASP A 123 18.38 12.03 -24.60
N ALA A 124 17.41 12.90 -24.31
CA ALA A 124 17.64 14.33 -24.17
C ALA A 124 16.79 14.98 -23.07
N ASP A 125 17.32 16.04 -22.47
CA ASP A 125 16.68 16.76 -21.37
C ASP A 125 15.44 17.53 -21.82
N GLY A 126 14.49 17.72 -20.89
CA GLY A 126 13.34 18.58 -21.06
C GLY A 126 12.32 18.10 -22.09
N VAL A 127 12.43 16.86 -22.56
CA VAL A 127 11.51 16.27 -23.54
C VAL A 127 10.14 16.04 -22.92
N THR A 128 9.09 16.43 -23.64
CA THR A 128 7.71 16.13 -23.27
C THR A 128 7.09 15.14 -24.26
N VAL A 129 6.56 14.03 -23.76
CA VAL A 129 5.76 13.06 -24.50
C VAL A 129 4.34 13.13 -23.97
N ARG A 130 3.36 13.45 -24.82
CA ARG A 130 1.96 13.58 -24.36
C ARG A 130 0.95 12.98 -25.31
N ARG A 131 -0.04 12.28 -24.75
CA ARG A 131 -1.13 11.63 -25.53
C ARG A 131 -0.58 10.70 -26.60
N ILE A 132 0.42 9.90 -26.28
CA ILE A 132 0.94 8.87 -27.18
C ILE A 132 0.52 7.51 -26.65
N TRP A 133 0.17 6.60 -27.55
CA TRP A 133 0.00 5.19 -27.24
C TRP A 133 1.25 4.42 -27.65
N ILE A 134 2.04 4.01 -26.68
CA ILE A 134 3.14 3.08 -26.88
C ILE A 134 2.60 1.66 -26.77
N HIS A 135 2.90 0.82 -27.74
CA HIS A 135 2.43 -0.55 -27.77
C HIS A 135 3.57 -1.49 -28.11
N ASN A 136 3.56 -2.67 -27.50
CA ASN A 136 4.35 -3.80 -27.97
C ASN A 136 5.88 -3.59 -27.93
N SER A 137 6.39 -3.25 -26.73
CA SER A 137 7.84 -3.19 -26.50
C SER A 137 8.49 -4.57 -26.66
N GLY A 138 9.82 -4.64 -26.56
CA GLY A 138 10.54 -5.89 -26.42
C GLY A 138 10.11 -6.74 -25.22
N ARG A 139 10.51 -8.02 -25.23
CA ARG A 139 10.12 -9.05 -24.24
C ARG A 139 11.25 -9.42 -23.27
N ASP A 140 12.46 -8.90 -23.46
CA ASP A 140 13.62 -9.34 -22.69
C ASP A 140 13.71 -8.58 -21.35
N THR A 141 13.51 -9.33 -20.24
CA THR A 141 13.64 -8.81 -18.89
C THR A 141 15.10 -8.62 -18.44
N GLY A 142 16.06 -9.21 -19.15
CA GLY A 142 17.49 -9.08 -18.88
C GLY A 142 18.08 -7.78 -19.41
N SER A 143 17.67 -7.36 -20.60
CA SER A 143 17.95 -6.01 -21.15
C SER A 143 17.04 -4.93 -20.58
N ASN A 144 15.94 -5.31 -19.94
CA ASN A 144 14.89 -4.43 -19.42
C ASN A 144 14.11 -3.68 -20.50
N ASP A 145 13.75 -4.36 -21.59
CA ASP A 145 13.00 -3.76 -22.69
C ASP A 145 11.76 -3.00 -22.19
N ALA A 146 11.69 -1.70 -22.49
CA ALA A 146 10.67 -0.81 -21.95
C ALA A 146 9.75 -0.23 -23.05
N GLY A 147 8.53 0.12 -22.67
CA GLY A 147 7.69 0.98 -23.51
C GLY A 147 8.35 2.35 -23.69
N ILE A 148 8.70 3.00 -22.57
CA ILE A 148 9.43 4.27 -22.59
C ILE A 148 10.67 4.16 -21.72
N TRP A 149 11.85 4.34 -22.31
CA TRP A 149 13.12 4.47 -21.62
C TRP A 149 13.52 5.94 -21.48
N VAL A 150 13.84 6.39 -20.27
CA VAL A 150 14.11 7.81 -19.97
C VAL A 150 15.54 8.00 -19.45
N ASN A 151 16.39 8.61 -20.29
CA ASN A 151 17.77 9.01 -19.98
C ASN A 151 17.95 10.54 -19.91
N GLY A 152 16.89 11.32 -20.07
CA GLY A 152 16.91 12.79 -20.01
C GLY A 152 16.29 13.35 -18.73
N THR A 153 16.94 14.34 -18.12
CA THR A 153 16.45 15.06 -16.93
C THR A 153 15.27 15.96 -17.30
N GLY A 154 14.31 16.14 -16.40
CA GLY A 154 13.17 17.04 -16.63
C GLY A 154 12.12 16.48 -17.61
N ALA A 155 12.20 15.19 -17.95
CA ALA A 155 11.29 14.54 -18.88
C ALA A 155 9.85 14.54 -18.36
N ARG A 156 8.88 14.71 -19.26
CA ARG A 156 7.45 14.78 -18.93
C ARG A 156 6.68 13.77 -19.78
N ILE A 157 6.15 12.73 -19.16
CA ILE A 157 5.32 11.71 -19.83
C ILE A 157 3.89 11.85 -19.31
N LEU A 158 3.01 12.38 -20.17
CA LEU A 158 1.71 12.92 -19.78
C LEU A 158 0.57 12.29 -20.57
N ASP A 159 -0.50 11.91 -19.87
CA ASP A 159 -1.77 11.53 -20.49
C ASP A 159 -1.60 10.46 -21.60
N SER A 160 -0.60 9.57 -21.44
CA SER A 160 -0.17 8.58 -22.45
C SER A 160 -0.61 7.17 -22.04
N ARG A 161 -0.53 6.25 -22.99
CA ARG A 161 -0.92 4.84 -22.79
C ARG A 161 0.22 3.93 -23.18
N LEU A 162 0.42 2.87 -22.39
CA LEU A 162 1.43 1.86 -22.61
C LEU A 162 0.77 0.49 -22.46
N THR A 163 0.80 -0.33 -23.49
CA THR A 163 0.13 -1.65 -23.50
C THR A 163 1.04 -2.71 -24.11
N ASP A 164 0.91 -3.96 -23.66
CA ASP A 164 1.76 -5.06 -24.13
C ASP A 164 3.25 -4.74 -23.99
N VAL A 165 3.62 -4.17 -22.84
CA VAL A 165 4.99 -3.77 -22.50
C VAL A 165 5.60 -4.73 -21.47
N THR A 166 6.94 -4.90 -21.49
CA THR A 166 7.63 -5.67 -20.45
C THR A 166 7.84 -4.79 -19.23
N PHE A 167 8.61 -3.71 -19.39
CA PHE A 167 8.63 -2.59 -18.46
C PHE A 167 7.82 -1.44 -19.06
N GLY A 168 6.99 -0.76 -18.28
CA GLY A 168 6.20 0.36 -18.81
C GLY A 168 7.06 1.58 -19.06
N ILE A 169 7.38 2.32 -18.01
CA ILE A 169 8.26 3.49 -18.06
C ILE A 169 9.47 3.23 -17.17
N TRP A 170 10.67 3.30 -17.75
CA TRP A 170 11.92 3.16 -17.03
C TRP A 170 12.62 4.52 -16.91
N VAL A 171 12.70 5.05 -15.68
CA VAL A 171 13.49 6.25 -15.35
C VAL A 171 14.90 5.82 -14.97
N ASN A 172 15.86 6.13 -15.84
CA ASN A 172 17.20 5.57 -15.78
C ASN A 172 18.25 6.56 -15.25
N GLY A 173 18.27 6.81 -13.94
CA GLY A 173 19.36 7.57 -13.32
C GLY A 173 19.31 9.06 -13.64
N VAL A 174 18.09 9.60 -13.75
CA VAL A 174 17.82 11.00 -14.09
C VAL A 174 16.78 11.61 -13.18
N ASP A 175 16.78 12.93 -13.05
CA ASP A 175 16.02 13.67 -12.04
C ASP A 175 14.89 14.52 -12.64
N ASP A 176 14.03 15.08 -11.78
CA ASP A 176 12.93 15.99 -12.13
C ASP A 176 11.97 15.43 -13.20
N VAL A 177 11.71 14.11 -13.15
CA VAL A 177 10.79 13.48 -14.09
C VAL A 177 9.35 13.63 -13.60
N LEU A 178 8.43 13.95 -14.52
CA LEU A 178 6.99 13.97 -14.27
C LEU A 178 6.28 12.88 -15.08
N LEU A 179 5.75 11.88 -14.38
CA LEU A 179 4.92 10.82 -14.94
C LEU A 179 3.48 11.06 -14.50
N ARG A 180 2.63 11.59 -15.39
CA ARG A 180 1.27 12.00 -15.00
C ARG A 180 0.19 11.44 -15.89
N ASN A 181 -0.87 10.91 -15.27
CA ASN A 181 -2.09 10.45 -15.94
C ASN A 181 -1.85 9.38 -17.02
N ASN A 182 -0.80 8.57 -16.86
CA ASN A 182 -0.53 7.50 -17.81
C ASN A 182 -1.31 6.24 -17.43
N THR A 183 -1.69 5.46 -18.43
CA THR A 183 -2.25 4.11 -18.24
C THR A 183 -1.24 3.09 -18.73
N ILE A 184 -0.85 2.15 -17.87
CA ILE A 184 0.15 1.12 -18.15
C ILE A 184 -0.49 -0.24 -17.93
N VAL A 185 -0.51 -1.04 -18.98
CA VAL A 185 -1.07 -2.39 -19.01
C VAL A 185 0.01 -3.33 -19.51
N GLY A 186 0.47 -4.23 -18.65
CA GLY A 186 1.50 -5.18 -19.00
C GLY A 186 0.95 -6.33 -19.87
N ARG A 187 1.61 -7.48 -19.82
CA ARG A 187 1.22 -8.67 -20.59
C ARG A 187 0.55 -9.67 -19.67
N GLU A 188 -0.77 -9.76 -19.76
CA GLU A 188 -1.54 -10.61 -18.86
C GLU A 188 -1.03 -12.06 -18.90
N ALA A 189 -0.84 -12.58 -20.12
CA ALA A 189 -0.49 -13.95 -20.43
C ALA A 189 0.88 -14.43 -19.87
N VAL A 190 1.76 -13.53 -19.42
CA VAL A 190 3.05 -13.91 -18.84
C VAL A 190 2.83 -14.41 -17.41
N ARG A 191 3.07 -15.71 -17.22
CA ARG A 191 2.93 -16.43 -15.94
C ARG A 191 4.20 -17.26 -15.65
N PRO A 192 4.63 -17.40 -14.39
CA PRO A 192 4.12 -16.72 -13.19
C PRO A 192 4.33 -15.20 -13.26
N LEU A 193 3.55 -14.46 -12.47
CA LEU A 193 3.55 -12.99 -12.46
C LEU A 193 4.95 -12.40 -12.18
N SER A 194 5.83 -13.13 -11.47
CA SER A 194 7.22 -12.76 -11.23
C SER A 194 8.10 -12.62 -12.48
N TYR A 195 7.67 -13.16 -13.63
CA TYR A 195 8.37 -13.07 -14.91
C TYR A 195 8.00 -11.82 -15.72
N ARG A 196 7.00 -11.04 -15.29
CA ARG A 196 6.70 -9.74 -15.89
C ARG A 196 7.75 -8.69 -15.49
N GLY A 197 7.86 -7.61 -16.26
CA GLY A 197 8.57 -6.41 -15.83
C GLY A 197 7.68 -5.49 -15.00
N ASN A 198 8.24 -4.39 -14.53
CA ASN A 198 7.56 -3.42 -13.66
C ASN A 198 6.80 -2.37 -14.49
N GLY A 199 5.74 -1.77 -13.92
CA GLY A 199 4.99 -0.71 -14.57
C GLY A 199 5.81 0.56 -14.71
N ILE A 200 6.20 1.15 -13.59
CA ILE A 200 7.12 2.29 -13.54
C ILE A 200 8.33 1.88 -12.71
N GLN A 201 9.51 1.89 -13.35
CA GLN A 201 10.79 1.69 -12.69
C GLN A 201 11.45 3.04 -12.42
N LEU A 202 11.65 3.35 -11.14
CA LEU A 202 12.38 4.53 -10.67
C LEU A 202 13.76 4.09 -10.20
N TRP A 203 14.76 4.20 -11.06
CA TRP A 203 16.13 3.83 -10.74
C TRP A 203 16.98 5.09 -10.59
N LYS A 204 17.56 5.29 -9.40
CA LYS A 204 18.52 6.38 -9.12
C LYS A 204 18.02 7.77 -9.53
N THR A 205 16.81 8.11 -9.11
CA THR A 205 16.16 9.38 -9.45
C THR A 205 15.86 10.19 -8.21
N THR A 206 15.98 11.51 -8.34
CA THR A 206 15.61 12.51 -7.34
C THR A 206 14.56 13.47 -7.89
N ASP A 207 13.73 14.04 -7.02
CA ASP A 207 12.74 15.08 -7.36
C ASP A 207 11.66 14.63 -8.36
N THR A 208 11.48 13.31 -8.53
CA THR A 208 10.52 12.74 -9.48
C THR A 208 9.10 12.72 -8.91
N ARG A 209 8.12 12.92 -9.80
CA ARG A 209 6.69 12.98 -9.45
C ARG A 209 5.90 11.98 -10.28
N VAL A 210 5.18 11.09 -9.60
CA VAL A 210 4.34 10.05 -10.21
C VAL A 210 2.88 10.29 -9.81
N VAL A 211 2.08 10.82 -10.72
CA VAL A 211 0.77 11.41 -10.39
C VAL A 211 -0.37 10.84 -11.23
N GLY A 212 -1.43 10.31 -10.60
CA GLY A 212 -2.66 9.99 -11.33
C GLY A 212 -2.55 8.83 -12.32
N ASN A 213 -1.51 7.99 -12.21
CA ASN A 213 -1.27 6.88 -13.14
C ASN A 213 -2.12 5.66 -12.76
N ARG A 214 -2.51 4.88 -13.77
CA ARG A 214 -3.24 3.62 -13.63
C ARG A 214 -2.37 2.49 -14.13
N ILE A 215 -2.12 1.48 -13.30
CA ILE A 215 -1.13 0.45 -13.59
C ILE A 215 -1.69 -0.93 -13.24
N THR A 216 -1.80 -1.80 -14.24
CA THR A 216 -2.22 -3.19 -14.09
C THR A 216 -1.41 -4.12 -14.98
N ASP A 217 -1.55 -5.42 -14.76
CA ASP A 217 -0.97 -6.49 -15.57
C ASP A 217 0.55 -6.50 -15.75
N VAL A 218 1.24 -5.78 -14.87
CA VAL A 218 2.70 -5.78 -14.72
C VAL A 218 3.09 -6.68 -13.54
N ARG A 219 4.38 -6.72 -13.18
CA ARG A 219 4.87 -7.40 -11.97
C ARG A 219 4.64 -6.55 -10.73
N ASP A 220 5.34 -5.42 -10.66
CA ASP A 220 5.19 -4.43 -9.60
C ASP A 220 4.78 -3.10 -10.23
N GLY A 221 3.85 -2.37 -9.61
CA GLY A 221 3.26 -1.15 -10.17
C GLY A 221 4.27 -0.02 -10.21
N LEU A 222 4.65 0.47 -9.05
CA LEU A 222 5.74 1.44 -8.86
C LEU A 222 6.92 0.75 -8.16
N TYR A 223 8.07 0.69 -8.82
CA TYR A 223 9.29 0.11 -8.26
C TYR A 223 10.33 1.20 -8.03
N TYR A 224 10.77 1.36 -6.80
CA TYR A 224 11.81 2.30 -6.37
C TYR A 224 13.11 1.57 -6.10
N SER A 225 14.21 2.11 -6.60
CA SER A 225 15.55 1.55 -6.40
C SER A 225 16.58 2.68 -6.34
N TRP A 226 17.07 2.99 -5.14
CA TRP A 226 17.98 4.13 -4.91
C TRP A 226 17.39 5.48 -5.31
N ALA A 227 16.10 5.71 -5.08
CA ALA A 227 15.43 6.97 -5.38
C ALA A 227 15.25 7.83 -4.12
N SER A 228 15.22 9.15 -4.25
CA SER A 228 14.98 10.05 -3.12
C SER A 228 14.10 11.24 -3.50
N ASN A 229 13.44 11.85 -2.52
CA ASN A 229 12.53 12.98 -2.73
C ASN A 229 11.47 12.75 -3.83
N VAL A 230 10.99 11.51 -3.96
CA VAL A 230 9.96 11.16 -4.93
C VAL A 230 8.58 11.31 -4.29
N THR A 231 7.68 11.99 -4.99
CA THR A 231 6.26 12.05 -4.60
C THR A 231 5.40 11.23 -5.57
N ALA A 232 4.84 10.13 -5.09
CA ALA A 232 3.80 9.40 -5.79
C ALA A 232 2.43 9.66 -5.17
N ARG A 233 1.52 10.22 -5.96
CA ARG A 233 0.15 10.51 -5.49
C ARG A 233 -0.96 10.20 -6.49
N GLU A 234 -2.13 9.88 -5.97
CA GLU A 234 -3.34 9.63 -6.76
C GLU A 234 -3.18 8.51 -7.81
N ASN A 235 -2.23 7.60 -7.62
CA ASN A 235 -2.05 6.46 -8.51
C ASN A 235 -2.96 5.30 -8.10
N THR A 236 -3.37 4.51 -9.08
CA THR A 236 -4.19 3.31 -8.89
C THR A 236 -3.46 2.09 -9.44
N MET A 237 -3.27 1.05 -8.62
CA MET A 237 -2.51 -0.16 -8.97
C MET A 237 -3.29 -1.42 -8.55
N TRP A 238 -3.46 -2.37 -9.47
CA TRP A 238 -4.25 -3.58 -9.21
C TRP A 238 -3.79 -4.80 -9.99
N GLU A 239 -4.13 -5.99 -9.47
CA GLU A 239 -3.78 -7.30 -10.04
C GLU A 239 -2.26 -7.50 -10.25
N LEU A 240 -1.47 -6.96 -9.31
CA LEU A 240 -0.01 -7.00 -9.32
C LEU A 240 0.54 -7.92 -8.24
N ARG A 241 1.85 -8.16 -8.27
CA ARG A 241 2.56 -8.64 -7.08
C ARG A 241 2.51 -7.53 -6.05
N TYR A 242 3.21 -6.43 -6.30
CA TYR A 242 3.25 -5.29 -5.39
C TYR A 242 2.71 -4.05 -6.09
N GLY A 243 1.73 -3.37 -5.48
CA GLY A 243 1.29 -2.07 -5.97
C GLY A 243 2.44 -1.06 -5.97
N VAL A 244 3.12 -0.96 -4.81
CA VAL A 244 4.35 -0.19 -4.64
C VAL A 244 5.44 -1.06 -4.02
N HIS A 245 6.66 -0.96 -4.53
CA HIS A 245 7.83 -1.71 -4.06
C HIS A 245 9.02 -0.78 -3.86
N TYR A 246 9.52 -0.65 -2.62
CA TYR A 246 10.74 0.11 -2.32
C TYR A 246 11.95 -0.78 -2.09
N MET A 247 13.09 -0.30 -2.58
CA MET A 247 14.42 -0.77 -2.21
C MET A 247 15.36 0.44 -2.07
N TYR A 248 15.88 0.68 -0.86
CA TYR A 248 16.92 1.70 -0.63
C TYR A 248 16.52 3.11 -1.08
N SER A 249 15.31 3.57 -0.76
CA SER A 249 14.76 4.82 -1.31
C SER A 249 14.16 5.71 -0.23
N ASP A 250 14.88 6.75 0.15
CA ASP A 250 14.64 7.57 1.34
C ASP A 250 13.92 8.89 1.01
N ASP A 251 13.39 9.58 2.01
CA ASP A 251 12.78 10.91 1.87
C ASP A 251 11.62 10.97 0.84
N CYS A 252 10.89 9.88 0.68
CA CYS A 252 9.82 9.78 -0.32
C CYS A 252 8.42 9.87 0.30
N ARG A 253 7.46 10.29 -0.52
CA ARG A 253 6.06 10.47 -0.11
C ARG A 253 5.09 9.69 -1.00
N LEU A 254 4.32 8.81 -0.38
CA LEU A 254 3.18 8.10 -0.97
C LEU A 254 1.89 8.74 -0.44
N GLN A 255 1.09 9.37 -1.29
CA GLN A 255 -0.11 10.08 -0.88
C GLN A 255 -1.35 9.78 -1.72
N ASN A 256 -2.50 9.51 -1.10
CA ASN A 256 -3.78 9.35 -1.81
C ASN A 256 -3.74 8.29 -2.92
N ASN A 257 -2.86 7.28 -2.83
CA ASN A 257 -2.82 6.19 -3.81
C ASN A 257 -3.83 5.11 -3.42
N THR A 258 -4.26 4.31 -4.39
CA THR A 258 -5.15 3.16 -4.18
C THR A 258 -4.51 1.91 -4.76
N SER A 259 -4.30 0.91 -3.91
CA SER A 259 -3.64 -0.36 -4.26
C SER A 259 -4.53 -1.53 -3.85
N PHE A 260 -5.07 -2.29 -4.80
CA PHE A 260 -6.06 -3.32 -4.48
C PHE A 260 -5.90 -4.60 -5.30
N ASP A 261 -6.43 -5.71 -4.78
CA ASP A 261 -6.38 -7.04 -5.43
C ASP A 261 -4.97 -7.44 -5.88
N ASN A 262 -3.94 -7.07 -5.09
CA ASN A 262 -2.55 -7.45 -5.32
C ASN A 262 -2.10 -8.54 -4.35
N ASP A 263 -0.86 -9.02 -4.49
CA ASP A 263 -0.22 -9.79 -3.42
C ASP A 263 0.10 -8.90 -2.21
N VAL A 264 0.70 -7.73 -2.44
CA VAL A 264 0.92 -6.70 -1.42
C VAL A 264 0.53 -5.33 -1.95
N GLY A 265 -0.22 -4.57 -1.16
CA GLY A 265 -0.60 -3.20 -1.50
C GLY A 265 0.62 -2.29 -1.59
N TYR A 266 1.35 -2.18 -0.47
CA TYR A 266 2.56 -1.34 -0.34
C TYR A 266 3.69 -2.12 0.33
N ALA A 267 4.73 -2.49 -0.42
CA ALA A 267 5.90 -3.22 0.09
C ALA A 267 7.10 -2.28 0.23
N LEU A 268 7.32 -1.75 1.43
CA LEU A 268 8.39 -0.81 1.73
C LEU A 268 9.58 -1.50 2.41
N MET A 269 10.77 -1.39 1.83
CA MET A 269 11.96 -2.09 2.34
C MET A 269 13.22 -1.23 2.35
N LEU A 270 13.96 -1.31 3.45
CA LEU A 270 15.32 -0.79 3.60
C LEU A 270 15.37 0.71 3.28
N SER A 271 14.56 1.52 3.96
CA SER A 271 14.43 2.96 3.67
C SER A 271 14.04 3.76 4.90
N GLU A 272 14.33 5.06 4.91
CA GLU A 272 14.05 5.96 6.02
C GLU A 272 13.33 7.24 5.58
N HIS A 273 12.69 7.92 6.54
CA HIS A 273 11.97 9.18 6.31
C HIS A 273 10.87 9.10 5.25
N ILE A 274 10.09 8.02 5.28
CA ILE A 274 8.98 7.80 4.33
C ILE A 274 7.67 8.35 4.89
N GLU A 275 6.94 9.09 4.06
CA GLU A 275 5.60 9.57 4.40
C GLU A 275 4.54 8.79 3.61
N VAL A 276 3.83 7.89 4.29
CA VAL A 276 2.70 7.12 3.75
C VAL A 276 1.41 7.71 4.29
N VAL A 277 0.74 8.53 3.47
CA VAL A 277 -0.34 9.40 3.90
C VAL A 277 -1.62 9.19 3.09
N ASP A 278 -2.74 8.91 3.76
CA ASP A 278 -4.08 8.89 3.14
C ASP A 278 -4.21 7.90 1.96
N ASN A 279 -3.43 6.81 1.96
CA ASN A 279 -3.48 5.76 0.95
C ASN A 279 -4.52 4.69 1.29
N VAL A 280 -4.95 3.93 0.29
CA VAL A 280 -5.94 2.86 0.41
C VAL A 280 -5.32 1.55 -0.08
N ALA A 281 -5.28 0.53 0.78
CA ALA A 281 -4.92 -0.84 0.42
C ALA A 281 -6.09 -1.80 0.70
N VAL A 282 -6.66 -2.42 -0.34
CA VAL A 282 -7.85 -3.26 -0.21
C VAL A 282 -7.64 -4.64 -0.82
N ASN A 283 -8.07 -5.70 -0.14
CA ASN A 283 -8.11 -7.07 -0.69
C ASN A 283 -6.76 -7.56 -1.23
N ASN A 284 -5.64 -7.18 -0.60
CA ASN A 284 -4.34 -7.71 -0.97
C ASN A 284 -4.11 -9.04 -0.24
N THR A 285 -4.47 -10.15 -0.89
CA THR A 285 -4.56 -11.50 -0.31
C THR A 285 -3.77 -12.55 -1.12
N GLY A 286 -2.65 -12.13 -1.72
CA GLY A 286 -1.77 -13.06 -2.45
C GLY A 286 -0.94 -13.96 -1.54
N VAL A 287 0.23 -14.38 -2.00
CA VAL A 287 1.12 -15.29 -1.25
C VAL A 287 1.59 -14.68 0.08
N SER A 288 1.83 -13.38 0.11
CA SER A 288 2.24 -12.60 1.27
C SER A 288 1.05 -11.90 1.94
N GLY A 289 0.13 -11.34 1.15
CA GLY A 289 -1.17 -10.85 1.59
C GLY A 289 -1.11 -9.63 2.52
N HIS A 290 -0.34 -8.60 2.18
CA HIS A 290 -0.17 -7.43 3.05
C HIS A 290 -0.87 -6.18 2.50
N GLY A 291 -1.60 -5.45 3.34
CA GLY A 291 -2.01 -4.08 3.01
C GLY A 291 -0.77 -3.17 2.89
N ILE A 292 0.05 -3.17 3.94
CA ILE A 292 1.39 -2.60 3.93
C ILE A 292 2.40 -3.51 4.63
N LEU A 293 3.58 -3.65 4.03
CA LEU A 293 4.76 -4.30 4.58
C LEU A 293 5.83 -3.23 4.83
N LEU A 294 6.25 -3.09 6.07
CA LEU A 294 7.36 -2.25 6.51
C LEU A 294 8.51 -3.17 6.95
N LYS A 295 9.57 -3.23 6.16
CA LYS A 295 10.74 -4.07 6.45
C LYS A 295 11.99 -3.22 6.51
N ARG A 296 12.50 -2.99 7.72
CA ARG A 296 13.60 -2.05 7.96
C ARG A 296 13.25 -0.68 7.40
N ILE A 297 12.14 -0.16 7.92
CA ILE A 297 11.68 1.19 7.68
C ILE A 297 11.86 1.98 8.97
N ASP A 298 12.59 3.08 8.91
CA ASP A 298 12.94 3.83 10.10
C ASP A 298 12.51 5.30 9.98
N ASP A 299 12.26 5.94 11.12
CA ASP A 299 11.97 7.37 11.24
C ASP A 299 10.87 7.87 10.26
N SER A 300 9.86 7.03 10.01
CA SER A 300 8.83 7.24 8.99
C SER A 300 7.43 7.45 9.58
N VAL A 301 6.49 7.90 8.74
CA VAL A 301 5.11 8.20 9.15
C VAL A 301 4.13 7.44 8.26
N VAL A 302 3.26 6.64 8.89
CA VAL A 302 2.13 5.95 8.27
C VAL A 302 0.85 6.49 8.88
N ARG A 303 0.16 7.40 8.19
CA ARG A 303 -1.03 8.06 8.74
C ARG A 303 -2.19 8.23 7.79
N GLY A 304 -3.41 8.19 8.31
CA GLY A 304 -4.62 8.43 7.51
C GLY A 304 -4.93 7.31 6.51
N ASN A 305 -4.20 6.20 6.53
CA ASN A 305 -4.33 5.15 5.52
C ASN A 305 -5.46 4.19 5.87
N HIS A 306 -6.03 3.56 4.85
CA HIS A 306 -7.08 2.57 4.96
C HIS A 306 -6.54 1.22 4.51
N PHE A 307 -6.34 0.29 5.45
CA PHE A 307 -5.90 -1.08 5.19
C PHE A 307 -7.06 -2.03 5.47
N VAL A 308 -7.78 -2.43 4.41
CA VAL A 308 -9.07 -3.13 4.50
C VAL A 308 -9.03 -4.48 3.80
N GLY A 309 -9.51 -5.56 4.43
CA GLY A 309 -9.70 -6.83 3.72
C GLY A 309 -8.43 -7.58 3.31
N ASN A 310 -7.27 -7.30 3.92
CA ASN A 310 -6.00 -7.95 3.59
C ASN A 310 -5.74 -9.14 4.53
N ASP A 311 -4.88 -10.11 4.16
CA ASP A 311 -4.51 -11.17 5.11
C ASP A 311 -3.82 -10.57 6.35
N ARG A 312 -3.03 -9.52 6.13
CA ARG A 312 -2.42 -8.69 7.16
C ARG A 312 -2.53 -7.22 6.79
N GLY A 313 -3.17 -6.41 7.62
CA GLY A 313 -3.34 -4.99 7.38
C GLY A 313 -2.00 -4.26 7.35
N ILE A 314 -1.29 -4.28 8.48
CA ILE A 314 0.04 -3.68 8.65
C ILE A 314 1.02 -4.77 9.13
N TYR A 315 2.06 -5.04 8.36
CA TYR A 315 3.15 -5.94 8.77
C TYR A 315 4.43 -5.14 8.98
N VAL A 316 5.05 -5.31 10.14
CA VAL A 316 6.21 -4.54 10.58
C VAL A 316 7.32 -5.48 11.01
N LEU A 317 8.48 -5.34 10.37
CA LEU A 317 9.63 -6.21 10.56
C LEU A 317 10.90 -5.38 10.70
N ASN A 318 11.52 -5.48 11.88
CA ASN A 318 12.83 -4.85 12.15
C ASN A 318 12.86 -3.37 11.74
N SER A 319 11.82 -2.64 12.14
CA SER A 319 11.58 -1.22 11.81
C SER A 319 11.57 -0.43 13.12
N VAL A 320 12.05 0.81 13.11
CA VAL A 320 12.26 1.55 14.37
C VAL A 320 11.84 3.01 14.25
N ARG A 321 11.26 3.56 15.33
CA ARG A 321 10.90 4.98 15.48
C ARG A 321 9.89 5.49 14.45
N ASN A 322 8.95 4.65 14.01
CA ASN A 322 7.89 5.12 13.11
C ASN A 322 6.65 5.60 13.87
N VAL A 323 5.83 6.38 13.18
CA VAL A 323 4.54 6.88 13.68
C VAL A 323 3.42 6.27 12.86
N MET A 324 2.57 5.45 13.49
CA MET A 324 1.38 4.87 12.87
C MET A 324 0.13 5.50 13.48
N ALA A 325 -0.44 6.51 12.82
CA ALA A 325 -1.49 7.31 13.42
C ALA A 325 -2.71 7.53 12.53
N SER A 326 -3.90 7.49 13.13
CA SER A 326 -5.16 7.78 12.42
C SER A 326 -5.38 6.93 11.16
N ASN A 327 -4.96 5.66 11.19
CA ASN A 327 -5.25 4.69 10.13
C ASN A 327 -6.53 3.91 10.44
N LEU A 328 -7.28 3.55 9.41
CA LEU A 328 -8.35 2.55 9.47
C LEU A 328 -7.77 1.18 9.10
N VAL A 329 -7.81 0.24 10.04
CA VAL A 329 -7.34 -1.13 9.87
C VAL A 329 -8.51 -2.06 10.12
N MET A 330 -9.08 -2.61 9.05
CA MET A 330 -10.40 -3.21 9.11
C MET A 330 -10.51 -4.51 8.31
N GLU A 331 -11.28 -5.48 8.81
CA GLU A 331 -11.59 -6.73 8.08
C GLU A 331 -10.34 -7.49 7.60
N ASN A 332 -9.21 -7.37 8.31
CA ASN A 332 -7.99 -8.10 7.98
C ASN A 332 -7.90 -9.38 8.81
N GLY A 333 -7.24 -10.42 8.28
CA GLY A 333 -6.93 -11.62 9.06
C GLY A 333 -6.06 -11.29 10.29
N ILE A 334 -5.07 -10.41 10.12
CA ILE A 334 -4.34 -9.78 11.23
C ILE A 334 -4.32 -8.27 11.00
N GLY A 335 -4.78 -7.47 11.96
CA GLY A 335 -4.72 -6.01 11.89
C GLY A 335 -3.28 -5.50 11.82
N VAL A 336 -2.49 -5.78 12.86
CA VAL A 336 -1.05 -5.49 12.89
C VAL A 336 -0.23 -6.71 13.26
N HIS A 337 0.78 -7.04 12.45
CA HIS A 337 1.78 -8.06 12.76
C HIS A 337 3.14 -7.40 13.01
N LEU A 338 3.62 -7.46 14.25
CA LEU A 338 4.88 -6.87 14.72
C LEU A 338 5.91 -7.97 15.00
N THR A 339 7.12 -7.89 14.44
CA THR A 339 8.15 -8.92 14.67
C THR A 339 9.61 -8.42 14.47
N ALA A 340 10.56 -9.27 14.86
CA ALA A 340 12.01 -9.16 14.65
C ALA A 340 12.68 -7.86 15.11
N GLY A 341 12.50 -7.49 16.37
CA GLY A 341 13.20 -6.33 16.98
C GLY A 341 12.65 -4.99 16.50
N THR A 342 11.35 -4.94 16.20
CA THR A 342 10.66 -3.67 15.94
C THR A 342 10.48 -2.92 17.25
N GLU A 343 10.93 -1.68 17.31
CA GLU A 343 11.09 -0.89 18.54
C GLU A 343 10.67 0.58 18.34
N ASP A 344 10.33 1.27 19.43
CA ASP A 344 9.98 2.70 19.45
C ASP A 344 8.86 3.14 18.49
N GLU A 345 7.94 2.23 18.17
CA GLU A 345 6.77 2.52 17.35
C GLU A 345 5.72 3.34 18.12
N ARG A 346 5.25 4.43 17.51
CA ARG A 346 4.20 5.30 18.09
C ARG A 346 2.88 5.06 17.40
N VAL A 347 2.01 4.27 18.02
CA VAL A 347 0.73 3.83 17.46
C VAL A 347 -0.46 4.44 18.21
N PHE A 348 -1.20 5.38 17.61
CA PHE A 348 -2.31 6.06 18.28
C PHE A 348 -3.38 6.60 17.31
N GLY A 349 -4.61 6.78 17.79
CA GLY A 349 -5.72 7.32 17.01
C GLY A 349 -6.20 6.44 15.85
N ASN A 350 -5.72 5.20 15.75
CA ASN A 350 -6.15 4.27 14.71
C ASN A 350 -7.52 3.66 15.06
N SER A 351 -8.22 3.12 14.06
CA SER A 351 -9.41 2.30 14.24
C SER A 351 -9.13 0.87 13.79
N PHE A 352 -9.10 -0.06 14.73
CA PHE A 352 -9.03 -1.49 14.48
C PHE A 352 -10.45 -2.08 14.53
N VAL A 353 -11.01 -2.42 13.37
CA VAL A 353 -12.43 -2.80 13.24
C VAL A 353 -12.54 -4.18 12.60
N ASN A 354 -13.16 -5.14 13.29
CA ASN A 354 -13.47 -6.47 12.74
C ASN A 354 -12.28 -7.18 12.09
N ASN A 355 -11.07 -7.06 12.65
CA ASN A 355 -9.96 -7.91 12.24
C ASN A 355 -10.09 -9.25 12.98
N ASP A 356 -9.85 -10.40 12.31
CA ASP A 356 -9.91 -11.72 12.97
C ASP A 356 -8.99 -11.76 14.19
N ARG A 357 -7.81 -11.14 14.05
CA ARG A 357 -6.91 -10.83 15.15
C ARG A 357 -6.43 -9.39 15.05
N SER A 358 -6.75 -8.57 16.05
CA SER A 358 -6.33 -7.17 16.09
C SER A 358 -4.80 -7.00 16.02
N VAL A 359 -4.04 -7.72 16.86
CA VAL A 359 -2.57 -7.67 16.87
C VAL A 359 -1.95 -9.05 17.04
N PHE A 360 -0.90 -9.31 16.27
CA PHE A 360 0.04 -10.40 16.52
C PHE A 360 1.44 -9.82 16.74
N ALA A 361 1.91 -9.79 17.98
CA ALA A 361 3.21 -9.27 18.33
C ALA A 361 4.17 -10.38 18.77
N VAL A 362 5.28 -10.53 18.05
CA VAL A 362 6.41 -11.39 18.40
C VAL A 362 7.53 -10.49 18.92
N THR A 363 7.42 -10.12 20.19
CA THR A 363 8.35 -9.21 20.89
C THR A 363 8.69 -9.74 22.28
N GLY A 364 9.91 -9.45 22.74
CA GLY A 364 10.35 -9.73 24.12
C GLY A 364 10.05 -8.60 25.10
N GLU A 365 9.53 -7.48 24.62
CA GLU A 365 9.27 -6.27 25.42
C GLU A 365 7.80 -5.86 25.36
N LEU A 366 7.39 -4.97 26.26
CA LEU A 366 6.06 -4.39 26.26
C LEU A 366 6.04 -3.13 25.39
N ALA A 367 5.28 -3.14 24.31
CA ALA A 367 5.02 -1.96 23.49
C ALA A 367 3.75 -1.23 23.97
N VAL A 368 3.88 0.07 24.20
CA VAL A 368 2.77 0.95 24.64
C VAL A 368 2.21 1.71 23.44
N TRP A 369 1.01 1.33 22.99
CA TRP A 369 0.37 1.88 21.80
C TRP A 369 -0.69 2.92 22.19
N ASN A 370 -0.22 4.03 22.73
CA ASN A 370 -0.98 5.25 22.97
C ASN A 370 -0.05 6.46 22.96
N ALA A 371 -0.61 7.64 22.67
CA ALA A 371 0.01 8.91 22.99
C ALA A 371 -0.28 9.28 24.47
N SER A 372 0.32 10.37 24.95
CA SER A 372 0.25 10.80 26.36
C SER A 372 -1.15 10.84 26.97
N GLU A 373 -2.18 11.07 26.16
CA GLU A 373 -3.58 11.18 26.62
C GLU A 373 -4.56 10.46 25.68
N ARG A 374 -4.09 9.68 24.70
CA ARG A 374 -4.99 9.11 23.67
C ARG A 374 -4.43 7.86 23.00
N GLY A 375 -5.19 6.77 23.05
CA GLY A 375 -4.87 5.50 22.41
C GLY A 375 -5.58 5.29 21.08
N ASN A 376 -5.98 4.05 20.82
CA ASN A 376 -6.61 3.57 19.60
C ASN A 376 -8.03 3.08 19.88
N TYR A 377 -8.86 3.02 18.85
CA TYR A 377 -10.15 2.33 18.92
C TYR A 377 -9.98 0.85 18.54
N TRP A 378 -10.59 -0.04 19.32
CA TRP A 378 -10.54 -1.48 19.12
C TRP A 378 -11.97 -2.03 19.19
N SER A 379 -12.48 -2.58 18.09
CA SER A 379 -13.84 -3.18 18.09
C SER A 379 -13.96 -4.40 19.01
N SER A 380 -12.83 -5.02 19.37
CA SER A 380 -12.72 -6.18 20.25
C SER A 380 -12.47 -5.81 21.72
N ALA A 381 -12.43 -4.53 22.08
CA ALA A 381 -12.26 -4.11 23.48
C ALA A 381 -13.62 -3.93 24.17
N ASP A 382 -13.74 -4.49 25.37
CA ASP A 382 -14.81 -4.16 26.31
C ASP A 382 -14.50 -2.81 26.98
N ALA A 383 -14.70 -1.73 26.24
CA ALA A 383 -14.44 -0.38 26.72
C ALA A 383 -15.45 0.05 27.79
N ALA A 384 -14.96 0.66 28.87
CA ALA A 384 -15.78 1.26 29.92
C ALA A 384 -15.29 2.69 30.19
N ASP A 385 -16.18 3.65 30.03
CA ASP A 385 -15.90 5.09 30.13
C ASP A 385 -16.88 5.69 31.14
N ILE A 386 -16.43 5.76 32.39
CA ILE A 386 -17.24 6.11 33.56
C ILE A 386 -17.39 7.63 33.68
N ASP A 387 -16.36 8.40 33.29
CA ASP A 387 -16.36 9.85 33.35
C ASP A 387 -16.81 10.53 32.04
N ASN A 388 -17.06 9.74 30.98
CA ASN A 388 -17.61 10.13 29.69
C ASN A 388 -16.71 11.13 28.95
N ASP A 389 -15.39 10.90 28.98
CA ASP A 389 -14.40 11.70 28.27
C ASP A 389 -14.04 11.13 26.86
N GLY A 390 -14.58 9.95 26.52
CA GLY A 390 -14.35 9.26 25.26
C GLY A 390 -13.16 8.29 25.28
N ILE A 391 -12.49 8.14 26.42
CA ILE A 391 -11.39 7.23 26.68
C ILE A 391 -11.88 6.16 27.66
N SER A 392 -11.48 4.91 27.43
CA SER A 392 -11.79 3.80 28.32
C SER A 392 -10.91 3.88 29.57
N ASP A 393 -11.55 3.86 30.75
CA ASP A 393 -10.91 3.69 32.06
C ASP A 393 -10.24 2.31 32.22
N VAL A 394 -10.60 1.36 31.36
CA VAL A 394 -10.03 0.02 31.30
C VAL A 394 -9.00 -0.05 30.16
N ARG A 395 -7.77 -0.44 30.50
CA ARG A 395 -6.70 -0.68 29.52
C ARG A 395 -7.02 -1.89 28.64
N TYR A 396 -6.57 -1.85 27.40
CA TYR A 396 -6.74 -2.96 26.45
C TYR A 396 -5.39 -3.60 26.11
N ARG A 397 -5.34 -4.93 26.01
CA ARG A 397 -4.16 -5.69 25.59
C ARG A 397 -4.50 -6.52 24.36
N PRO A 398 -4.26 -6.02 23.13
CA PRO A 398 -4.53 -6.77 21.91
C PRO A 398 -3.55 -7.94 21.67
N SER A 399 -2.45 -7.99 22.42
CA SER A 399 -1.49 -9.09 22.43
C SER A 399 -0.91 -9.26 23.84
N GLY A 400 -1.51 -10.14 24.65
CA GLY A 400 -1.12 -10.42 26.04
C GLY A 400 -0.61 -11.85 26.27
N LEU A 401 -0.64 -12.31 27.52
CA LEU A 401 -0.17 -13.64 27.92
C LEU A 401 -0.92 -14.78 27.23
N VAL A 402 -2.24 -14.63 27.04
CA VAL A 402 -3.06 -15.63 26.34
C VAL A 402 -2.60 -15.77 24.89
N GLU A 403 -2.43 -14.65 24.21
CA GLU A 403 -1.97 -14.61 22.81
C GLU A 403 -0.55 -15.17 22.66
N HIS A 404 0.31 -14.92 23.64
CA HIS A 404 1.65 -15.50 23.72
C HIS A 404 1.61 -17.02 23.95
N LEU A 405 0.77 -17.50 24.86
CA LEU A 405 0.60 -18.93 25.13
C LEU A 405 0.08 -19.68 23.90
N ILE A 406 -0.91 -19.12 23.19
CA ILE A 406 -1.43 -19.71 21.95
C ILE A 406 -0.34 -19.76 20.88
N TYR A 407 0.55 -18.76 20.83
CA TYR A 407 1.68 -18.78 19.92
C TYR A 407 2.70 -19.88 20.25
N GLU A 408 3.13 -20.00 21.51
CA GLU A 408 4.07 -21.05 21.92
C GLU A 408 3.45 -22.46 21.84
N HIS A 409 2.14 -22.57 22.06
CA HIS A 409 1.39 -23.81 22.08
C HIS A 409 0.11 -23.68 21.24
N PRO A 410 0.17 -23.87 19.91
CA PRO A 410 -0.99 -23.73 19.03
C PRO A 410 -2.20 -24.58 19.42
N GLN A 411 -2.01 -25.72 20.11
CA GLN A 411 -3.13 -26.53 20.59
C GLN A 411 -3.97 -25.83 21.65
N ALA A 412 -3.42 -24.84 22.35
CA ALA A 412 -4.11 -24.04 23.36
C ALA A 412 -5.17 -23.10 22.74
N ALA A 413 -5.14 -22.88 21.42
CA ALA A 413 -6.16 -22.09 20.72
C ALA A 413 -7.57 -22.64 20.92
N VAL A 414 -7.73 -23.95 21.19
CA VAL A 414 -9.05 -24.55 21.51
C VAL A 414 -9.68 -23.98 22.79
N PHE A 415 -8.89 -23.31 23.63
CA PHE A 415 -9.33 -22.68 24.87
C PHE A 415 -9.46 -21.15 24.76
N ALA A 416 -9.32 -20.58 23.55
CA ALA A 416 -9.33 -19.13 23.32
C ALA A 416 -10.55 -18.41 23.92
N ASP A 417 -11.72 -19.05 23.88
CA ASP A 417 -13.00 -18.54 24.39
C ASP A 417 -13.42 -19.22 25.71
N SER A 418 -12.46 -19.80 26.43
CA SER A 418 -12.74 -20.46 27.70
C SER A 418 -12.79 -19.44 28.86
N PRO A 419 -13.62 -19.68 29.89
CA PRO A 419 -13.67 -18.83 31.07
C PRO A 419 -12.32 -18.65 31.79
N ALA A 420 -11.40 -19.62 31.63
CA ALA A 420 -10.05 -19.53 32.19
C ALA A 420 -9.22 -18.46 31.48
N PHE A 421 -9.28 -18.38 30.16
CA PHE A 421 -8.57 -17.35 29.40
C PHE A 421 -9.20 -15.98 29.58
N ASP A 422 -10.53 -15.92 29.70
CA ASP A 422 -11.22 -14.66 30.02
C ASP A 422 -10.82 -14.13 31.41
N ALA A 423 -10.67 -15.01 32.40
CA ALA A 423 -10.16 -14.62 33.71
C ALA A 423 -8.72 -14.09 33.67
N ILE A 424 -7.85 -14.67 32.81
CA ILE A 424 -6.48 -14.16 32.60
C ILE A 424 -6.52 -12.78 31.94
N ARG A 425 -7.31 -12.60 30.87
CA ARG A 425 -7.47 -11.31 30.18
C ARG A 425 -8.00 -10.23 31.13
N LEU A 426 -8.98 -10.56 31.97
CA LEU A 426 -9.53 -9.66 32.98
C LEU A 426 -8.49 -9.27 34.03
N ALA A 427 -7.68 -10.23 34.48
CA ALA A 427 -6.59 -9.94 35.41
C ALA A 427 -5.53 -9.03 34.74
N GLU A 428 -5.20 -9.28 33.49
CA GLU A 428 -4.30 -8.44 32.70
C GLU A 428 -4.87 -7.05 32.42
N SER A 429 -6.18 -6.87 32.27
CA SER A 429 -6.75 -5.52 32.11
C SER A 429 -6.85 -4.78 33.44
N SER A 430 -7.12 -5.49 34.54
CA SER A 430 -7.45 -4.86 35.84
C SER A 430 -6.25 -4.59 36.75
N PHE A 431 -5.14 -5.33 36.61
CA PHE A 431 -4.00 -5.24 37.52
C PHE A 431 -2.74 -4.66 36.86
N PRO A 432 -2.34 -3.42 37.20
CA PRO A 432 -1.18 -2.75 36.61
C PRO A 432 0.17 -3.45 36.79
N VAL A 433 0.29 -4.29 37.82
CA VAL A 433 1.56 -4.93 38.24
C VAL A 433 2.04 -6.00 37.25
N ILE A 434 1.18 -6.47 36.35
CA ILE A 434 1.54 -7.45 35.32
C ILE A 434 1.89 -6.70 34.02
N GLU A 435 3.18 -6.44 33.83
CA GLU A 435 3.77 -5.97 32.56
C GLU A 435 4.46 -7.15 31.88
N SER A 436 3.67 -7.98 31.19
CA SER A 436 4.19 -9.02 30.31
C SER A 436 4.58 -8.44 28.95
N PRO A 437 5.52 -9.06 28.22
CA PRO A 437 5.78 -8.75 26.82
C PRO A 437 4.51 -8.76 25.98
N GLY A 438 4.47 -7.93 24.93
CA GLY A 438 3.31 -7.81 24.05
C GLY A 438 2.93 -6.35 23.79
N VAL A 439 1.63 -6.09 23.64
CA VAL A 439 1.11 -4.76 23.33
C VAL A 439 0.04 -4.35 24.34
N VAL A 440 0.12 -3.12 24.83
CA VAL A 440 -0.90 -2.51 25.70
C VAL A 440 -1.31 -1.13 25.19
N ASP A 441 -2.59 -0.85 25.28
CA ASP A 441 -3.17 0.47 25.11
C ASP A 441 -3.78 0.90 26.46
N HIS A 442 -3.19 1.93 27.08
CA HIS A 442 -3.64 2.48 28.36
C HIS A 442 -4.81 3.46 28.21
N HIS A 443 -5.06 3.96 26.99
CA HIS A 443 -6.08 4.96 26.73
C HIS A 443 -6.96 4.56 25.54
N PRO A 444 -7.58 3.36 25.52
CA PRO A 444 -8.40 2.93 24.39
C PRO A 444 -9.54 3.91 24.15
N LEU A 445 -9.87 4.18 22.89
CA LEU A 445 -11.01 5.04 22.54
C LEU A 445 -12.31 4.24 22.61
N THR A 446 -13.40 4.85 23.08
CA THR A 446 -14.73 4.21 23.12
C THR A 446 -15.44 4.18 21.77
N THR A 447 -15.05 5.07 20.86
CA THR A 447 -15.64 5.19 19.52
C THR A 447 -14.56 5.31 18.45
N PRO A 448 -14.80 4.81 17.23
CA PRO A 448 -13.83 4.90 16.14
C PRO A 448 -13.71 6.36 15.64
N PRO A 449 -12.49 6.90 15.52
CA PRO A 449 -12.26 8.20 14.86
C PRO A 449 -12.76 8.30 13.41
N HIS A 450 -12.92 7.18 12.71
CA HIS A 450 -13.30 7.13 11.29
C HIS A 450 -14.82 6.95 11.11
N SER A 451 -15.63 8.00 11.16
CA SER A 451 -17.09 7.87 11.16
C SER A 451 -17.70 7.16 9.95
N ASP A 452 -16.98 7.12 8.82
CA ASP A 452 -17.41 6.57 7.54
C ASP A 452 -16.85 5.17 7.24
N TRP A 453 -16.27 4.48 8.23
CA TRP A 453 -15.66 3.15 8.02
C TRP A 453 -16.64 2.11 7.41
N ARG A 454 -17.95 2.27 7.64
CA ARG A 454 -18.99 1.38 7.09
C ARG A 454 -19.17 1.49 5.58
N ARG A 455 -18.64 2.53 4.92
CA ARG A 455 -18.69 2.68 3.46
C ARG A 455 -18.11 1.48 2.71
N TYR A 456 -17.26 0.67 3.37
CA TYR A 456 -16.67 -0.53 2.79
C TYR A 456 -17.63 -1.73 2.72
N TYR A 457 -18.83 -1.68 3.33
CA TYR A 457 -19.88 -2.70 3.11
C TYR A 457 -21.03 -2.19 2.24
N GLU A 458 -21.09 -0.89 1.98
CA GLU A 458 -22.16 -0.29 1.20
C GLU A 458 -21.89 -0.47 -0.29
N ARG A 459 -22.79 -1.14 -1.01
CA ARG A 459 -22.78 -1.15 -2.48
C ARG A 459 -23.42 0.14 -2.98
N ASN A 460 -22.68 0.91 -3.78
CA ASN A 460 -23.20 2.11 -4.47
C ASN A 460 -24.23 1.76 -5.54
#